data_AF-A0A924DAI0-F1
#
_entry.id   AF-A0A924DAI0-F1
#
_cell.length_a   1.000
_cell.length_b   1.000
_cell.length_c   1.000
_cell.angle_alpha   90.00
_cell.angle_beta   90.00
_cell.angle_gamma   90.00
#
_symmetry.space_group_name_H-M   'P 1'
#
loop_
_entity.id
_entity.type
_entity.pdbx_description
1 polymer ?
#
loop_
_entity_poly.entity_id
_entity_poly.type
_entity_poly.pdbx_seq_one_letter_code
_entity_poly.pdbx_strand_id
1 'polypeptide(L)'
;MIPKKLTLKNFMSYGEEPVTLDFEGMNVVCLSGDNGNGKSALLDAMTWALWGKTRASGVGAVQEDSLIRLGATDMEVRFEFQLNHDRYRVVRKRKKGKGDWQLAQQNEAGDFISLSGGSQRETGAQIIKLLRMQHETFLNSAYLQQGRADEFTRQRPNDRKRILAEILDLNRYDRLEAMAKEKSAENKSQADEISAEIAHLLREVDRKGEYEQNLADAVTDREALAQKVQEQEQGLKEKQEHLETLKAAQQAAENVGAELTRMERELAGREQERRTVLAERKSIEGVQAQREAILKDYEGLQRARIRREELDPKVVEFEQVSKEIAVAVGILDIERTRLIGELTGARKTLVYQQKQEQETRQLTLQ
;
A
#
# COMPACT_ATOMS: atom_id res chain seq x y z
N MET A 1 -10.96 -40.25 72.57
CA MET A 1 -12.38 -40.57 72.37
C MET A 1 -12.78 -41.61 73.41
N ILE A 2 -13.82 -41.36 74.20
CA ILE A 2 -14.31 -42.26 75.26
C ILE A 2 -15.78 -42.61 74.98
N PRO A 3 -16.14 -43.87 74.74
CA PRO A 3 -17.54 -44.29 74.55
C PRO A 3 -18.42 -43.90 75.75
N LYS A 4 -19.65 -43.45 75.48
CA LYS A 4 -20.64 -43.11 76.51
C LYS A 4 -21.91 -43.95 76.37
N LYS A 5 -22.52 -43.98 75.19
CA LYS A 5 -23.71 -44.80 74.93
C LYS A 5 -23.66 -45.42 73.54
N LEU A 6 -24.11 -46.65 73.40
CA LEU A 6 -24.26 -47.32 72.10
C LEU A 6 -25.66 -47.93 72.03
N THR A 7 -26.48 -47.43 71.11
CA THR A 7 -27.81 -47.99 70.81
C THR A 7 -27.79 -48.67 69.46
N LEU A 8 -28.35 -49.89 69.41
CA LEU A 8 -28.36 -50.76 68.24
C LEU A 8 -29.77 -51.22 67.92
N LYS A 9 -30.19 -51.04 66.67
CA LYS A 9 -31.43 -51.58 66.12
C LYS A 9 -31.13 -52.31 64.81
N ASN A 10 -31.60 -53.55 64.69
CA ASN A 10 -31.49 -54.38 63.48
C ASN A 10 -30.05 -54.49 62.91
N PHE A 11 -29.03 -54.39 63.77
CA PHE A 11 -27.63 -54.44 63.37
C PHE A 11 -27.04 -55.83 63.66
N MET A 12 -26.67 -56.57 62.62
CA MET A 12 -26.16 -57.95 62.71
C MET A 12 -27.04 -58.85 63.61
N SER A 13 -26.53 -59.28 64.76
CA SER A 13 -27.22 -60.15 65.73
C SER A 13 -28.24 -59.43 66.62
N TYR A 14 -28.27 -58.09 66.62
CA TYR A 14 -29.20 -57.27 67.43
C TYR A 14 -30.54 -57.10 66.73
N GLY A 15 -31.63 -57.22 67.49
CA GLY A 15 -33.01 -57.30 66.99
C GLY A 15 -33.68 -55.95 66.71
N GLU A 16 -34.98 -56.00 66.45
CA GLU A 16 -35.82 -54.82 66.14
C GLU A 16 -36.00 -53.89 67.34
N GLU A 17 -36.07 -54.46 68.55
CA GLU A 17 -36.06 -53.70 69.79
C GLU A 17 -34.69 -53.06 70.01
N PRO A 18 -34.59 -51.71 70.07
CA PRO A 18 -33.32 -51.03 70.24
C PRO A 18 -32.67 -51.36 71.58
N VAL A 19 -31.46 -51.93 71.54
CA VAL A 19 -30.67 -52.22 72.74
C VAL A 19 -29.70 -51.07 72.98
N THR A 20 -29.74 -50.46 74.17
CA THR A 20 -28.79 -49.41 74.57
C THR A 20 -27.84 -49.93 75.63
N LEU A 21 -26.54 -49.84 75.32
CA LEU A 21 -25.45 -50.04 76.27
C LEU A 21 -24.99 -48.68 76.78
N ASP A 22 -25.11 -48.47 78.09
CA ASP A 22 -24.57 -47.29 78.76
C ASP A 22 -23.17 -47.64 79.29
N PHE A 23 -22.18 -46.84 78.93
CA PHE A 23 -20.78 -46.94 79.34
C PHE A 23 -20.39 -45.84 80.34
N GLU A 24 -21.32 -44.96 80.73
CA GLU A 24 -21.03 -43.89 81.67
C GLU A 24 -20.55 -44.45 83.03
N GLY A 25 -19.46 -43.88 83.54
CA GLY A 25 -18.83 -44.31 84.79
C GLY A 25 -17.98 -45.59 84.70
N MET A 26 -17.93 -46.26 83.54
CA MET A 26 -17.12 -47.47 83.37
C MET A 26 -15.75 -47.17 82.75
N ASN A 27 -14.68 -47.58 83.43
CA ASN A 27 -13.30 -47.44 82.95
C ASN A 27 -12.78 -48.70 82.25
N VAL A 28 -13.28 -49.87 82.65
CA VAL A 28 -12.92 -51.17 82.09
C VAL A 28 -14.20 -51.99 81.93
N VAL A 29 -14.44 -52.51 80.73
CA VAL A 29 -15.61 -53.32 80.40
C VAL A 29 -15.14 -54.64 79.81
N CYS A 30 -15.61 -55.75 80.38
CA CYS A 30 -15.37 -57.09 79.85
C CYS A 30 -16.63 -57.60 79.15
N LEU A 31 -16.52 -57.90 77.85
CA LEU A 31 -17.59 -58.50 77.06
C LEU A 31 -17.41 -60.03 77.03
N SER A 32 -18.20 -60.74 77.84
CA SER A 32 -18.18 -62.22 77.92
C SER A 32 -19.46 -62.83 77.36
N GLY A 33 -19.37 -64.07 76.87
CA GLY A 33 -20.47 -64.82 76.24
C GLY A 33 -19.96 -65.78 75.16
N ASP A 34 -20.80 -66.67 74.65
CA ASP A 34 -20.36 -67.62 73.61
C ASP A 34 -20.05 -66.94 72.27
N ASN A 35 -19.31 -67.65 71.42
CA ASN A 35 -19.08 -67.22 70.04
C ASN A 35 -20.42 -67.13 69.29
N GLY A 36 -20.62 -66.04 68.54
CA GLY A 36 -21.87 -65.78 67.81
C GLY A 36 -22.90 -64.90 68.56
N ASN A 37 -22.71 -64.63 69.85
CA ASN A 37 -23.62 -63.77 70.64
C ASN A 37 -23.45 -62.26 70.41
N GLY A 38 -22.87 -61.83 69.29
CA GLY A 38 -22.82 -60.41 68.92
C GLY A 38 -21.76 -59.55 69.63
N LYS A 39 -20.88 -60.11 70.46
CA LYS A 39 -19.79 -59.35 71.13
C LYS A 39 -18.95 -58.52 70.15
N SER A 40 -18.59 -59.16 69.03
CA SER A 40 -17.88 -58.52 67.92
C SER A 40 -18.69 -57.42 67.23
N ALA A 41 -20.01 -57.62 67.12
CA ALA A 41 -20.89 -56.67 66.46
C ALA A 41 -20.99 -55.33 67.20
N LEU A 42 -20.75 -55.29 68.51
CA LEU A 42 -20.68 -54.04 69.27
C LEU A 42 -19.55 -53.12 68.78
N LEU A 43 -18.37 -53.68 68.57
CA LEU A 43 -17.21 -52.93 68.08
C LEU A 43 -17.40 -52.56 66.61
N ASP A 44 -17.92 -53.49 65.79
CA ASP A 44 -18.23 -53.21 64.39
C ASP A 44 -19.28 -52.11 64.24
N ALA A 45 -20.23 -52.01 65.18
CA ALA A 45 -21.21 -50.93 65.20
C ALA A 45 -20.58 -49.57 65.50
N MET A 46 -19.68 -49.50 66.49
CA MET A 46 -18.96 -48.26 66.80
C MET A 46 -18.11 -47.80 65.61
N THR A 47 -17.35 -48.71 64.98
CA THR A 47 -16.52 -48.33 63.82
C THR A 47 -17.38 -47.98 62.60
N TRP A 48 -18.50 -48.67 62.40
CA TRP A 48 -19.41 -48.39 61.29
C TRP A 48 -20.11 -47.04 61.46
N ALA A 49 -20.50 -46.67 62.69
CA ALA A 49 -21.07 -45.37 63.00
C ALA A 49 -20.10 -44.23 62.69
N LEU A 50 -18.81 -44.39 63.03
CA LEU A 50 -17.80 -43.33 62.90
C LEU A 50 -17.15 -43.22 61.52
N TRP A 51 -16.89 -44.33 60.83
CA TRP A 51 -16.04 -44.32 59.62
C TRP A 51 -16.66 -44.89 58.36
N GLY A 52 -17.90 -45.38 58.39
CA GLY A 52 -18.41 -46.08 57.22
C GLY A 52 -18.18 -47.60 57.25
N LYS A 53 -17.21 -48.06 58.06
CA LYS A 53 -16.51 -49.34 57.88
C LYS A 53 -16.56 -50.20 59.14
N THR A 54 -16.62 -51.51 58.96
CA THR A 54 -16.45 -52.51 60.02
C THR A 54 -15.01 -53.03 60.05
N ARG A 55 -14.62 -53.76 61.10
CA ARG A 55 -13.26 -54.31 61.24
C ARG A 55 -12.89 -55.29 60.12
N ALA A 56 -13.87 -55.95 59.49
CA ALA A 56 -13.67 -56.92 58.41
C ALA A 56 -13.57 -56.28 57.00
N SER A 57 -13.64 -54.96 56.87
CA SER A 57 -13.78 -54.26 55.58
C SER A 57 -12.51 -54.28 54.69
N GLY A 58 -11.45 -55.00 55.08
CA GLY A 58 -10.14 -55.00 54.41
C GLY A 58 -9.99 -55.95 53.22
N VAL A 59 -10.89 -56.91 53.00
CA VAL A 59 -10.83 -57.85 51.87
C VAL A 59 -12.26 -58.15 51.41
N GLY A 60 -12.67 -57.57 50.28
CA GLY A 60 -14.05 -57.62 49.79
C GLY A 60 -14.96 -56.76 50.66
N ALA A 61 -15.28 -55.54 50.20
CA ALA A 61 -16.13 -54.62 50.93
C ALA A 61 -17.43 -55.34 51.34
N VAL A 62 -17.60 -55.59 52.64
CA VAL A 62 -18.86 -56.06 53.21
C VAL A 62 -19.90 -55.01 52.79
N GLN A 63 -20.81 -55.39 51.88
CA GLN A 63 -21.85 -54.47 51.43
C GLN A 63 -22.61 -53.98 52.66
N GLU A 64 -22.81 -52.67 52.80
CA GLU A 64 -23.46 -52.11 54.01
C GLU A 64 -24.83 -52.75 54.29
N ASP A 65 -25.52 -53.22 53.25
CA ASP A 65 -26.81 -53.90 53.34
C ASP A 65 -26.71 -55.29 54.02
N SER A 66 -25.54 -55.93 54.00
CA SER A 66 -25.29 -57.21 54.69
C SER A 66 -25.12 -57.06 56.22
N LEU A 67 -24.99 -55.82 56.71
CA LEU A 67 -24.97 -55.53 58.14
C LEU A 67 -26.39 -55.46 58.73
N ILE A 68 -27.41 -55.31 57.88
CA ILE A 68 -28.82 -55.34 58.29
C ILE A 68 -29.15 -56.77 58.72
N ARG A 69 -29.76 -56.92 59.90
CA ARG A 69 -30.23 -58.22 60.41
C ARG A 69 -31.09 -58.93 59.36
N LEU A 70 -30.90 -60.24 59.21
CA LEU A 70 -31.71 -61.07 58.33
C LEU A 70 -33.21 -60.91 58.67
N GLY A 71 -34.02 -60.55 57.67
CA GLY A 71 -35.46 -60.28 57.83
C GLY A 71 -35.82 -58.82 58.11
N ALA A 72 -34.86 -57.96 58.44
CA ALA A 72 -35.09 -56.52 58.60
C ALA A 72 -34.92 -55.75 57.28
N THR A 73 -35.50 -54.55 57.22
CA THR A 73 -35.39 -53.65 56.04
C THR A 73 -34.52 -52.43 56.30
N ASP A 74 -34.29 -52.11 57.57
CA ASP A 74 -33.52 -50.98 58.06
C ASP A 74 -32.67 -51.38 59.28
N MET A 75 -31.63 -50.60 59.55
CA MET A 75 -30.82 -50.65 60.78
C MET A 75 -30.45 -49.24 61.24
N GLU A 76 -30.25 -49.08 62.53
CA GLU A 76 -29.79 -47.84 63.16
C GLU A 76 -28.70 -48.14 64.19
N VAL A 77 -27.61 -47.37 64.12
CA VAL A 77 -26.60 -47.30 65.16
C VAL A 77 -26.51 -45.87 65.65
N ARG A 78 -26.70 -45.67 66.96
CA ARG A 78 -26.48 -44.40 67.62
C ARG A 78 -25.32 -44.57 68.58
N PHE A 79 -24.27 -43.81 68.36
CA PHE A 79 -23.06 -43.84 69.15
C PHE A 79 -22.80 -42.48 69.77
N GLU A 80 -22.78 -42.43 71.09
CA GLU A 80 -22.44 -41.25 71.88
C GLU A 80 -21.07 -41.44 72.51
N PHE A 81 -20.20 -40.45 72.35
CA PHE A 81 -18.85 -40.48 72.87
C PHE A 81 -18.41 -39.11 73.35
N GLN A 82 -17.43 -39.09 74.23
CA GLN A 82 -16.76 -37.89 74.67
C GLN A 82 -15.42 -37.74 73.94
N LEU A 83 -15.14 -36.55 73.42
CA LEU A 83 -13.86 -36.19 72.85
C LEU A 83 -13.40 -34.89 73.52
N ASN A 84 -12.26 -34.95 74.20
CA ASN A 84 -11.81 -33.89 75.11
C ASN A 84 -12.88 -33.60 76.18
N HIS A 85 -13.44 -32.39 76.20
CA HIS A 85 -14.48 -31.97 77.15
C HIS A 85 -15.89 -32.04 76.57
N ASP A 86 -16.02 -32.30 75.27
CA ASP A 86 -17.29 -32.24 74.55
C ASP A 86 -17.90 -33.63 74.35
N ARG A 87 -19.24 -33.70 74.38
CA ARG A 87 -20.01 -34.90 74.08
C ARG A 87 -20.59 -34.81 72.67
N TYR A 88 -20.41 -35.87 71.91
CA TYR A 88 -20.87 -35.97 70.53
C TYR A 88 -21.79 -37.18 70.36
N ARG A 89 -22.74 -37.07 69.45
CA ARG A 89 -23.62 -38.16 69.01
C ARG A 89 -23.51 -38.31 67.51
N VAL A 90 -23.24 -39.55 67.09
CA VAL A 90 -23.33 -39.96 65.69
C VAL A 90 -24.49 -40.92 65.55
N VAL A 91 -25.43 -40.60 64.65
CA VAL A 91 -26.54 -41.48 64.29
C VAL A 91 -26.36 -41.88 62.84
N ARG A 92 -26.27 -43.18 62.60
CA ARG A 92 -26.17 -43.72 61.26
C ARG A 92 -27.29 -44.71 61.02
N LYS A 93 -28.07 -44.46 59.98
CA LYS A 93 -29.19 -45.30 59.57
C LYS A 93 -28.94 -45.85 58.19
N ARG A 94 -29.39 -47.06 57.95
CA ARG A 94 -29.32 -47.68 56.64
C ARG A 94 -30.62 -48.44 56.40
N LYS A 95 -31.34 -48.04 55.36
CA LYS A 95 -32.41 -48.82 54.72
C LYS A 95 -31.84 -49.34 53.40
N LYS A 96 -32.24 -50.53 52.93
CA LYS A 96 -31.72 -51.09 51.66
C LYS A 96 -31.63 -50.02 50.56
N GLY A 97 -30.43 -49.74 50.06
CA GLY A 97 -30.15 -48.71 49.06
C GLY A 97 -30.08 -47.24 49.54
N LYS A 98 -30.57 -46.88 50.74
CA LYS A 98 -30.59 -45.50 51.25
C LYS A 98 -29.98 -45.40 52.67
N GLY A 99 -28.94 -44.59 52.82
CA GLY A 99 -28.34 -44.26 54.11
C GLY A 99 -28.83 -42.92 54.68
N ASP A 100 -28.60 -42.70 55.96
CA ASP A 100 -28.56 -41.38 56.60
C ASP A 100 -27.41 -41.34 57.60
N TRP A 101 -26.73 -40.20 57.70
CA TRP A 101 -25.59 -40.03 58.58
C TRP A 101 -25.60 -38.64 59.20
N GLN A 102 -25.77 -38.62 60.51
CA GLN A 102 -25.92 -37.41 61.31
C GLN A 102 -24.81 -37.34 62.37
N LEU A 103 -24.25 -36.16 62.54
CA LEU A 103 -23.34 -35.80 63.63
C LEU A 103 -23.97 -34.65 64.41
N ALA A 104 -23.90 -34.71 65.74
CA ALA A 104 -24.34 -33.65 66.63
C ALA A 104 -23.40 -33.50 67.83
N GLN A 105 -23.32 -32.30 68.39
CA GLN A 105 -22.60 -31.97 69.62
C GLN A 105 -23.58 -31.55 70.71
N GLN A 106 -23.34 -31.99 71.93
CA GLN A 106 -24.13 -31.57 73.08
C GLN A 106 -23.73 -30.15 73.50
N ASN A 107 -24.72 -29.27 73.64
CA ASN A 107 -24.53 -27.93 74.18
C ASN A 107 -24.54 -27.92 75.72
N GLU A 108 -24.30 -26.77 76.32
CA GLU A 108 -24.31 -26.59 77.78
C GLU A 108 -25.69 -26.87 78.42
N ALA A 109 -26.78 -26.72 77.67
CA ALA A 109 -28.14 -27.04 78.11
C ALA A 109 -28.46 -28.54 78.06
N GLY A 110 -27.58 -29.37 77.49
CA GLY A 110 -27.75 -30.80 77.35
C GLY A 110 -28.38 -31.26 76.03
N ASP A 111 -28.74 -30.34 75.14
CA ASP A 111 -29.33 -30.62 73.83
C ASP A 111 -28.27 -30.89 72.76
N PHE A 112 -28.59 -31.77 71.81
CA PHE A 112 -27.69 -32.10 70.71
C PHE A 112 -27.96 -31.22 69.50
N ILE A 113 -27.00 -30.34 69.18
CA ILE A 113 -27.01 -29.45 68.02
C ILE A 113 -26.32 -30.14 66.84
N SER A 114 -26.95 -30.14 65.67
CA SER A 114 -26.40 -30.77 64.46
C SER A 114 -25.11 -30.10 63.99
N LEU A 115 -24.09 -30.91 63.73
CA LEU A 115 -22.85 -30.57 63.04
C LEU A 115 -22.73 -31.33 61.71
N SER A 116 -23.85 -31.82 61.18
CA SER A 116 -23.88 -32.61 59.95
C SER A 116 -23.55 -31.73 58.74
N GLY A 117 -22.87 -32.30 57.74
CA GLY A 117 -22.66 -31.64 56.45
C GLY A 117 -23.91 -31.69 55.57
N GLY A 118 -23.85 -31.05 54.40
CA GLY A 118 -24.94 -31.07 53.41
C GLY A 118 -25.12 -32.43 52.73
N SER A 119 -24.16 -33.33 52.87
CA SER A 119 -24.21 -34.71 52.37
C SER A 119 -23.58 -35.71 53.35
N GLN A 120 -23.88 -37.01 53.19
CA GLN A 120 -23.25 -38.07 53.99
C GLN A 120 -21.72 -38.07 53.89
N ARG A 121 -21.18 -37.74 52.71
CA ARG A 121 -19.73 -37.66 52.49
C ARG A 121 -19.11 -36.50 53.27
N GLU A 122 -19.79 -35.36 53.29
CA GLU A 122 -19.36 -34.20 54.09
C GLU A 122 -19.47 -34.48 55.59
N THR A 123 -20.58 -35.08 56.06
CA THR A 123 -20.72 -35.49 57.47
C THR A 123 -19.61 -36.47 57.87
N GLY A 124 -19.30 -37.47 57.02
CA GLY A 124 -18.19 -38.39 57.25
C GLY A 124 -16.84 -37.67 57.31
N ALA A 125 -16.59 -36.70 56.42
CA ALA A 125 -15.38 -35.89 56.45
C ALA A 125 -15.29 -35.02 57.72
N GLN A 126 -16.41 -34.45 58.20
CA GLN A 126 -16.47 -33.72 59.47
C GLN A 126 -16.15 -34.62 60.65
N ILE A 127 -16.69 -35.85 60.70
CA ILE A 127 -16.38 -36.83 61.75
C ILE A 127 -14.89 -37.19 61.75
N ILE A 128 -14.30 -37.46 60.58
CA ILE A 128 -12.87 -37.75 60.47
C ILE A 128 -12.02 -36.55 60.90
N LYS A 129 -12.40 -35.34 60.50
CA LYS A 129 -11.72 -34.09 60.90
C LYS A 129 -11.80 -33.85 62.40
N LEU A 130 -12.96 -34.13 63.01
CA LEU A 130 -13.18 -34.01 64.44
C LEU A 130 -12.32 -35.01 65.22
N LEU A 131 -12.33 -36.28 64.82
CA LEU A 131 -11.55 -37.34 65.47
C LEU A 131 -10.04 -37.23 65.18
N ARG A 132 -9.66 -36.54 64.09
CA ARG A 132 -8.30 -36.49 63.53
C ARG A 132 -7.69 -37.86 63.33
N MET A 133 -8.54 -38.84 63.04
CA MET A 133 -8.15 -40.25 63.01
C MET A 133 -8.93 -40.97 61.90
N GLN A 134 -8.19 -41.60 60.99
CA GLN A 134 -8.77 -42.46 59.96
C GLN A 134 -9.11 -43.83 60.55
N HIS A 135 -9.97 -44.59 59.85
CA HIS A 135 -10.34 -45.95 60.24
C HIS A 135 -9.11 -46.86 60.45
N GLU A 136 -8.16 -46.81 59.51
CA GLU A 136 -6.91 -47.57 59.59
C GLU A 136 -6.06 -47.14 60.79
N THR A 137 -5.99 -45.84 61.05
CA THR A 137 -5.28 -45.31 62.22
C THR A 137 -5.90 -45.82 63.52
N PHE A 138 -7.24 -45.82 63.63
CA PHE A 138 -7.94 -46.35 64.79
C PHE A 138 -7.69 -47.85 65.01
N LEU A 139 -7.80 -48.64 63.93
CA LEU A 139 -7.55 -50.08 63.99
C LEU A 139 -6.11 -50.43 64.37
N ASN A 140 -5.13 -49.60 64.00
CA ASN A 140 -3.72 -49.86 64.29
C ASN A 140 -3.23 -49.24 65.60
N SER A 141 -4.00 -48.35 66.24
CA SER A 141 -3.55 -47.61 67.44
C SER A 141 -4.43 -47.85 68.67
N ALA A 142 -5.74 -47.73 68.54
CA ALA A 142 -6.68 -47.75 69.66
C ALA A 142 -7.43 -49.08 69.80
N TYR A 143 -7.37 -49.94 68.78
CA TYR A 143 -7.99 -51.26 68.79
C TYR A 143 -6.92 -52.35 68.61
N LEU A 144 -6.83 -53.28 69.56
CA LEU A 144 -5.94 -54.43 69.47
C LEU A 144 -6.75 -55.64 69.03
N GLN A 145 -6.67 -56.00 67.74
CA GLN A 145 -7.36 -57.18 67.24
C GLN A 145 -6.72 -58.46 67.81
N GLN A 146 -7.56 -59.41 68.21
CA GLN A 146 -7.11 -60.72 68.71
C GLN A 146 -6.22 -61.41 67.67
N GLY A 147 -4.99 -61.76 68.07
CA GLY A 147 -3.99 -62.40 67.20
C GLY A 147 -3.24 -61.46 66.24
N ARG A 148 -3.49 -60.14 66.31
CA ARG A 148 -2.84 -59.10 65.47
C ARG A 148 -2.32 -57.91 66.28
N ALA A 149 -2.00 -58.12 67.56
CA ALA A 149 -1.47 -57.06 68.42
C ALA A 149 -0.14 -56.48 67.90
N ASP A 150 0.55 -57.18 67.02
CA ASP A 150 1.80 -56.78 66.37
C ASP A 150 1.63 -56.26 64.94
N GLU A 151 0.40 -56.02 64.47
CA GLU A 151 0.12 -55.52 63.12
C GLU A 151 0.83 -54.19 62.86
N PHE A 152 0.78 -53.24 63.81
CA PHE A 152 1.55 -52.00 63.73
C PHE A 152 3.07 -52.24 63.70
N THR A 153 3.59 -53.15 64.51
CA THR A 153 5.03 -53.46 64.58
C THR A 153 5.54 -54.14 63.30
N ARG A 154 4.69 -54.96 62.66
CA ARG A 154 4.95 -55.69 61.41
C ARG A 154 4.80 -54.84 60.15
N GLN A 155 4.19 -53.65 60.22
CA GLN A 155 4.10 -52.75 59.07
C GLN A 155 5.49 -52.28 58.61
N ARG A 156 5.60 -51.95 57.32
CA ARG A 156 6.85 -51.45 56.73
C ARG A 156 7.24 -50.11 57.36
N PRO A 157 8.54 -49.77 57.43
CA PRO A 157 9.00 -48.51 58.04
C PRO A 157 8.29 -47.25 57.49
N ASN A 158 8.05 -47.18 56.18
CA ASN A 158 7.34 -46.06 55.56
C ASN A 158 5.87 -45.97 55.99
N ASP A 159 5.16 -47.11 56.07
CA ASP A 159 3.76 -47.15 56.49
C ASP A 159 3.62 -46.76 57.96
N ARG A 160 4.52 -47.25 58.82
CA ARG A 160 4.57 -46.83 60.23
C ARG A 160 4.83 -45.33 60.37
N LYS A 161 5.78 -44.78 59.59
CA LYS A 161 6.05 -43.33 59.57
C LYS A 161 4.82 -42.54 59.12
N ARG A 162 4.11 -43.01 58.09
CA ARG A 162 2.86 -42.39 57.61
C ARG A 162 1.78 -42.40 58.69
N ILE A 163 1.52 -43.54 59.33
CA ILE A 163 0.50 -43.63 60.39
C ILE A 163 0.85 -42.69 61.56
N LEU A 164 2.12 -42.66 62.00
CA LEU A 164 2.55 -41.75 63.06
C LEU A 164 2.46 -40.28 62.65
N ALA A 165 2.81 -39.94 61.40
CA ALA A 165 2.69 -38.59 60.86
C ALA A 165 1.22 -38.15 60.78
N GLU A 166 0.31 -39.05 60.44
CA GLU A 166 -1.13 -38.79 60.45
C GLU A 166 -1.66 -38.57 61.87
N ILE A 167 -1.25 -39.40 62.85
CA ILE A 167 -1.64 -39.24 64.27
C ILE A 167 -1.15 -37.90 64.84
N LEU A 168 0.07 -37.51 64.49
CA LEU A 168 0.71 -36.28 64.98
C LEU A 168 0.39 -35.04 64.13
N ASP A 169 -0.46 -35.18 63.11
CA ASP A 169 -0.82 -34.12 62.15
C ASP A 169 0.41 -33.39 61.57
N LEU A 170 1.42 -34.17 61.16
CA LEU A 170 2.65 -33.64 60.55
C LEU A 170 2.46 -33.27 59.07
N ASN A 171 1.37 -33.73 58.44
CA ASN A 171 1.02 -33.43 57.05
C ASN A 171 0.88 -31.91 56.77
N ARG A 172 0.68 -31.08 57.81
CA ARG A 172 0.70 -29.62 57.67
C ARG A 172 2.06 -29.07 57.24
N TYR A 173 3.15 -29.71 57.67
CA TYR A 173 4.51 -29.25 57.37
C TYR A 173 4.88 -29.57 55.91
N ASP A 174 4.42 -30.69 55.37
CA ASP A 174 4.62 -31.03 53.95
C ASP A 174 3.96 -29.97 53.04
N ARG A 175 2.78 -29.45 53.43
CA ARG A 175 2.11 -28.36 52.71
C ARG A 175 2.91 -27.06 52.78
N LEU A 176 3.43 -26.71 53.95
CA LEU A 176 4.26 -25.52 54.13
C LEU A 176 5.56 -25.62 53.33
N GLU A 177 6.19 -26.80 53.29
CA GLU A 177 7.38 -27.05 52.47
C GLU A 177 7.08 -26.85 50.99
N ALA A 178 5.98 -27.40 50.49
CA ALA A 178 5.56 -27.22 49.10
C ALA A 178 5.36 -25.75 48.73
N MET A 179 4.63 -24.99 49.57
CA MET A 179 4.42 -23.56 49.38
C MET A 179 5.72 -22.75 49.40
N ALA A 180 6.64 -23.09 50.31
CA ALA A 180 7.94 -22.42 50.39
C ALA A 180 8.80 -22.69 49.15
N LYS A 181 8.80 -23.92 48.64
CA LYS A 181 9.51 -24.28 47.39
C LYS A 181 8.95 -23.53 46.19
N GLU A 182 7.62 -23.45 46.07
CA GLU A 182 6.96 -22.70 45.01
C GLU A 182 7.36 -21.21 45.06
N LYS A 183 7.28 -20.59 46.24
CA LYS A 183 7.67 -19.18 46.40
C LYS A 183 9.15 -18.93 46.11
N SER A 184 10.03 -19.85 46.51
CA SER A 184 11.46 -19.76 46.21
C SER A 184 11.73 -19.86 44.71
N ALA A 185 10.99 -20.70 43.98
CA ALA A 185 11.14 -20.84 42.54
C ALA A 185 10.66 -19.58 41.80
N GLU A 186 9.53 -19.02 42.20
CA GLU A 186 8.99 -17.77 41.66
C GLU A 186 9.98 -16.60 41.83
N ASN A 187 10.47 -16.39 43.06
CA ASN A 187 11.43 -15.32 43.34
C ASN A 187 12.74 -15.49 42.55
N LYS A 188 13.19 -16.73 42.35
CA LYS A 188 14.37 -17.01 41.54
C LYS A 188 14.15 -16.63 40.07
N SER A 189 13.01 -16.99 39.49
CA SER A 189 12.66 -16.59 38.11
C SER A 189 12.66 -15.08 37.94
N GLN A 190 12.04 -14.35 38.87
CA GLN A 190 12.01 -12.88 38.84
C GLN A 190 13.41 -12.27 38.96
N ALA A 191 14.26 -12.83 39.82
CA ALA A 191 15.64 -12.37 39.97
C ALA A 191 16.46 -12.59 38.69
N ASP A 192 16.27 -13.74 38.02
CA ASP A 192 16.95 -14.07 36.77
C ASP A 192 16.49 -13.13 35.63
N GLU A 193 15.19 -12.82 35.54
CA GLU A 193 14.63 -11.85 34.58
C GLU A 193 15.20 -10.44 34.76
N ILE A 194 15.17 -9.92 36.00
CA ILE A 194 15.71 -8.59 36.33
C ILE A 194 17.22 -8.56 36.04
N SER A 195 17.95 -9.62 36.35
CA SER A 195 19.39 -9.71 36.08
C SER A 195 19.69 -9.67 34.57
N ALA A 196 18.86 -10.33 33.76
CA ALA A 196 18.98 -10.30 32.31
C ALA A 196 18.69 -8.90 31.73
N GLU A 197 17.67 -8.20 32.27
CA GLU A 197 17.34 -6.83 31.88
C GLU A 197 18.47 -5.86 32.23
N ILE A 198 19.02 -5.95 33.45
CA ILE A 198 20.19 -5.17 33.86
C ILE A 198 21.37 -5.42 32.93
N ALA A 199 21.66 -6.68 32.59
CA ALA A 199 22.75 -7.03 31.67
C ALA A 199 22.51 -6.52 30.23
N HIS A 200 21.26 -6.38 29.80
CA HIS A 200 20.91 -5.75 28.53
C HIS A 200 21.15 -4.23 28.58
N LEU A 201 20.63 -3.56 29.62
CA LEU A 201 20.77 -2.11 29.79
C LEU A 201 22.24 -1.70 29.94
N LEU A 202 23.05 -2.47 30.67
CA LEU A 202 24.49 -2.21 30.78
C LEU A 202 25.19 -2.28 29.42
N ARG A 203 24.84 -3.25 28.56
CA ARG A 203 25.39 -3.33 27.20
C ARG A 203 25.02 -2.13 26.33
N GLU A 204 23.79 -1.62 26.45
CA GLU A 204 23.37 -0.42 25.74
C GLU A 204 24.06 0.85 26.28
N VAL A 205 24.30 0.92 27.59
CA VAL A 205 25.08 2.01 28.20
C VAL A 205 26.54 1.97 27.73
N ASP A 206 27.16 0.79 27.63
CA ASP A 206 28.53 0.65 27.11
C ASP A 206 28.65 1.14 25.65
N ARG A 207 27.58 1.00 24.86
CA ARG A 207 27.50 1.50 23.48
C ARG A 207 27.25 3.00 23.37
N LYS A 208 26.98 3.70 24.47
CA LYS A 208 26.72 5.15 24.45
C LYS A 208 27.86 5.93 23.77
N GLY A 209 29.12 5.56 24.04
CA GLY A 209 30.27 6.21 23.40
C GLY A 209 30.31 6.01 21.88
N GLU A 210 29.94 4.83 21.38
CA GLU A 210 29.82 4.55 19.94
C GLU A 210 28.69 5.38 19.31
N TYR A 211 27.53 5.48 19.97
CA TYR A 211 26.43 6.32 19.50
C TYR A 211 26.78 7.82 19.48
N GLU A 212 27.51 8.29 20.49
CA GLU A 212 28.00 9.68 20.54
C GLU A 212 29.01 9.97 19.42
N GLN A 213 29.91 9.03 19.12
CA GLN A 213 30.84 9.13 17.98
C GLN A 213 30.10 9.12 16.64
N ASN A 214 29.20 8.14 16.43
CA ASN A 214 28.40 8.06 15.20
C ASN A 214 27.55 9.33 14.98
N LEU A 215 27.04 9.94 16.05
CA LEU A 215 26.33 11.21 15.97
C LEU A 215 27.25 12.35 15.56
N ALA A 216 28.46 12.44 16.14
CA ALA A 216 29.44 13.46 15.79
C ALA A 216 29.88 13.35 14.32
N ASP A 217 30.11 12.12 13.85
CA ASP A 217 30.46 11.84 12.45
C ASP A 217 29.32 12.22 11.51
N ALA A 218 28.08 11.81 11.83
CA ALA A 218 26.90 12.16 11.03
C ALA A 218 26.64 13.67 10.97
N VAL A 219 26.90 14.41 12.05
CA VAL A 219 26.81 15.88 12.07
C VAL A 219 27.86 16.49 11.15
N THR A 220 29.10 16.00 11.22
CA THR A 220 30.21 16.46 10.37
C THR A 220 29.92 16.20 8.89
N ASP A 221 29.44 15.00 8.55
CA ASP A 221 29.05 14.64 7.19
C ASP A 221 27.90 15.50 6.66
N ARG A 222 26.90 15.78 7.52
CA ARG A 222 25.78 16.66 7.17
C ARG A 222 26.25 18.08 6.87
N GLU A 223 27.17 18.62 7.66
CA GLU A 223 27.74 19.96 7.45
C GLU A 223 28.54 20.03 6.15
N ALA A 224 29.36 19.01 5.87
CA ALA A 224 30.11 18.92 4.62
C ALA A 224 29.17 18.79 3.40
N LEU A 225 28.09 18.03 3.51
CA LEU A 225 27.10 17.90 2.45
C LEU A 225 26.32 19.20 2.24
N ALA A 226 25.96 19.91 3.32
CA ALA A 226 25.30 21.21 3.24
C ALA A 226 26.17 22.25 2.51
N GLN A 227 27.48 22.29 2.78
CA GLN A 227 28.40 23.15 2.03
C GLN A 227 28.42 22.80 0.53
N LYS A 228 28.52 21.51 0.18
CA LYS A 228 28.49 21.07 -1.23
C LYS A 228 27.19 21.46 -1.93
N VAL A 229 26.05 21.33 -1.25
CA VAL A 229 24.74 21.75 -1.81
C VAL A 229 24.75 23.26 -2.05
N GLN A 230 25.23 24.06 -1.10
CA GLN A 230 25.31 25.51 -1.26
C GLN A 230 26.21 25.92 -2.44
N GLU A 231 27.37 25.28 -2.60
CA GLU A 231 28.26 25.50 -3.75
C GLU A 231 27.59 25.14 -5.08
N GLN A 232 26.86 24.01 -5.12
CA GLN A 232 26.14 23.60 -6.32
C GLN A 232 24.96 24.51 -6.65
N GLU A 233 24.22 25.00 -5.65
CA GLU A 233 23.14 25.98 -5.85
C GLU A 233 23.67 27.29 -6.40
N GLN A 234 24.78 27.79 -5.87
CA GLN A 234 25.45 28.98 -6.37
C GLN A 234 25.92 28.79 -7.82
N GLY A 235 26.57 27.67 -8.11
CA GLY A 235 27.01 27.34 -9.47
C GLY A 235 25.84 27.13 -10.45
N LEU A 236 24.70 26.61 -9.99
CA LEU A 236 23.49 26.50 -10.81
C LEU A 236 22.92 27.87 -11.15
N LYS A 237 22.87 28.77 -10.16
CA LYS A 237 22.39 30.14 -10.34
C LYS A 237 23.24 30.90 -11.36
N GLU A 238 24.56 30.82 -11.25
CA GLU A 238 25.49 31.43 -12.21
C GLU A 238 25.29 30.89 -13.63
N LYS A 239 25.11 29.58 -13.77
CA LYS A 239 24.82 28.96 -15.08
C LYS A 239 23.46 29.39 -15.65
N GLN A 240 22.44 29.56 -14.81
CA GLN A 240 21.13 30.07 -15.23
C GLN A 240 21.23 31.52 -15.72
N GLU A 241 21.93 32.39 -14.98
CA GLU A 241 22.19 33.77 -15.39
C GLU A 241 22.95 33.84 -16.71
N HIS A 242 23.96 32.98 -16.89
CA HIS A 242 24.72 32.91 -18.14
C HIS A 242 23.87 32.42 -19.31
N LEU A 243 22.99 31.44 -19.07
CA LEU A 243 22.08 30.90 -20.09
C LEU A 243 21.03 31.93 -20.53
N GLU A 244 20.48 32.72 -19.61
CA GLU A 244 19.58 33.83 -19.96
C GLU A 244 20.31 34.92 -20.75
N THR A 245 21.56 35.24 -20.39
CA THR A 245 22.40 36.17 -21.16
C THR A 245 22.67 35.66 -22.57
N LEU A 246 22.97 34.36 -22.73
CA LEU A 246 23.17 33.72 -24.02
C LEU A 246 21.90 33.72 -24.88
N LYS A 247 20.74 33.43 -24.30
CA LYS A 247 19.44 33.53 -25.00
C LYS A 247 19.17 34.94 -25.49
N ALA A 248 19.42 35.95 -24.65
CA ALA A 248 19.26 37.34 -25.04
C ALA A 248 20.19 37.73 -26.19
N ALA A 249 21.45 37.27 -26.15
CA ALA A 249 22.42 37.48 -27.22
C ALA A 249 22.00 36.75 -28.52
N GLN A 250 21.48 35.53 -28.43
CA GLN A 250 20.95 34.80 -29.56
C GLN A 250 19.77 35.54 -30.20
N GLN A 251 18.79 35.99 -29.41
CA GLN A 251 17.64 36.73 -29.92
C GLN A 251 18.07 38.04 -30.58
N ALA A 252 19.06 38.74 -30.01
CA ALA A 252 19.62 39.94 -30.61
C ALA A 252 20.29 39.63 -31.96
N ALA A 253 21.06 38.53 -32.05
CA ALA A 253 21.68 38.10 -33.30
C ALA A 253 20.65 37.71 -34.37
N GLU A 254 19.57 37.02 -34.00
CA GLU A 254 18.46 36.69 -34.90
C GLU A 254 17.76 37.95 -35.42
N ASN A 255 17.51 38.94 -34.56
CA ASN A 255 16.91 40.22 -34.95
C ASN A 255 17.83 40.99 -35.92
N VAL A 256 19.14 41.03 -35.64
CA VAL A 256 20.12 41.66 -36.54
C VAL A 256 20.19 40.92 -37.87
N GLY A 257 20.14 39.58 -37.87
CA GLY A 257 20.11 38.78 -39.09
C GLY A 257 18.85 39.02 -39.93
N ALA A 258 17.69 39.19 -39.29
CA ALA A 258 16.45 39.54 -39.97
C ALA A 258 16.50 40.95 -40.58
N GLU A 259 17.03 41.94 -39.85
CA GLU A 259 17.25 43.30 -40.34
C GLU A 259 18.25 43.31 -41.51
N LEU A 260 19.34 42.55 -41.42
CA LEU A 260 20.31 42.41 -42.52
C LEU A 260 19.65 41.84 -43.78
N THR A 261 18.88 40.75 -43.63
CA THR A 261 18.15 40.12 -44.75
C THR A 261 17.16 41.10 -45.38
N ARG A 262 16.50 41.93 -44.57
CA ARG A 262 15.60 42.99 -45.06
C ARG A 262 16.38 44.07 -45.81
N MET A 263 17.48 44.56 -45.27
CA MET A 263 18.34 45.56 -45.93
C MET A 263 18.92 45.02 -47.24
N GLU A 264 19.32 43.75 -47.31
CA GLU A 264 19.78 43.10 -48.53
C GLU A 264 18.69 43.06 -49.61
N ARG A 265 17.44 42.76 -49.24
CA ARG A 265 16.29 42.82 -50.16
C ARG A 265 16.00 44.24 -50.64
N GLU A 266 16.03 45.22 -49.74
CA GLU A 266 15.84 46.64 -50.09
C GLU A 266 16.95 47.12 -51.03
N LEU A 267 18.21 46.74 -50.78
CA LEU A 267 19.35 47.08 -51.61
C LEU A 267 19.28 46.41 -53.00
N ALA A 268 18.88 45.13 -53.05
CA ALA A 268 18.63 44.43 -54.32
C ALA A 268 17.50 45.09 -55.12
N GLY A 269 16.42 45.51 -54.45
CA GLY A 269 15.32 46.26 -55.05
C GLY A 269 15.79 47.59 -55.65
N ARG A 270 16.55 48.38 -54.87
CA ARG A 270 17.13 49.64 -55.33
C ARG A 270 18.12 49.47 -56.48
N GLU A 271 18.93 48.41 -56.46
CA GLU A 271 19.86 48.11 -57.56
C GLU A 271 19.12 47.72 -58.84
N GLN A 272 18.01 47.00 -58.72
CA GLN A 272 17.14 46.70 -59.86
C GLN A 272 16.47 47.97 -60.40
N GLU A 273 15.94 48.83 -59.53
CA GLU A 273 15.41 50.16 -59.92
C GLU A 273 16.48 50.99 -60.64
N ARG A 274 17.70 51.05 -60.10
CA ARG A 274 18.83 51.75 -60.72
C ARG A 274 19.15 51.22 -62.11
N ARG A 275 19.12 49.90 -62.30
CA ARG A 275 19.32 49.27 -63.62
C ARG A 275 18.21 49.67 -64.61
N THR A 276 16.96 49.66 -64.18
CA THR A 276 15.82 50.08 -65.01
C THR A 276 15.97 51.54 -65.43
N VAL A 277 16.26 52.44 -64.49
CA VAL A 277 16.46 53.87 -64.78
C VAL A 277 17.66 54.10 -65.70
N LEU A 278 18.76 53.36 -65.53
CA LEU A 278 19.91 53.44 -66.44
C LEU A 278 19.57 52.95 -67.85
N ALA A 279 18.77 51.88 -67.97
CA ALA A 279 18.32 51.38 -69.26
C ALA A 279 17.39 52.38 -69.95
N GLU A 280 16.45 52.98 -69.21
CA GLU A 280 15.59 54.07 -69.69
C GLU A 280 16.43 55.27 -70.13
N ARG A 281 17.40 55.69 -69.31
CA ARG A 281 18.31 56.79 -69.64
C ARG A 281 19.09 56.50 -70.92
N LYS A 282 19.60 55.29 -71.09
CA LYS A 282 20.33 54.87 -72.31
C LYS A 282 19.42 54.86 -73.54
N SER A 283 18.16 54.45 -73.37
CA SER A 283 17.14 54.52 -74.43
C SER A 283 16.89 55.98 -74.85
N ILE A 284 16.70 56.88 -73.88
CA ILE A 284 16.52 58.31 -74.10
C ILE A 284 17.77 58.93 -74.76
N GLU A 285 18.97 58.62 -74.29
CA GLU A 285 20.24 59.04 -74.89
C GLU A 285 20.36 58.56 -76.35
N GLY A 286 19.93 57.32 -76.65
CA GLY A 286 19.88 56.79 -78.01
C GLY A 286 18.93 57.57 -78.93
N VAL A 287 17.75 57.94 -78.43
CA VAL A 287 16.81 58.83 -79.15
C VAL A 287 17.41 60.22 -79.32
N GLN A 288 18.09 60.75 -78.30
CA GLN A 288 18.77 62.04 -78.37
C GLN A 288 19.93 62.05 -79.38
N ALA A 289 20.70 60.97 -79.49
CA ALA A 289 21.77 60.86 -80.49
C ALA A 289 21.21 60.85 -81.92
N GLN A 290 20.01 60.30 -82.11
CA GLN A 290 19.29 60.34 -83.38
C GLN A 290 18.60 61.70 -83.64
N ARG A 291 18.63 62.65 -82.69
CA ARG A 291 17.96 63.95 -82.81
C ARG A 291 18.38 64.72 -84.07
N GLU A 292 19.66 64.79 -84.37
CA GLU A 292 20.14 65.50 -85.57
C GLU A 292 19.66 64.80 -86.85
N ALA A 293 19.65 63.47 -86.88
CA ALA A 293 19.12 62.70 -88.01
C ALA A 293 17.60 62.90 -88.17
N ILE A 294 16.83 62.82 -87.08
CA ILE A 294 15.39 63.06 -87.06
C ILE A 294 15.06 64.50 -87.50
N LEU A 295 15.83 65.50 -87.04
CA LEU A 295 15.65 66.90 -87.44
C LEU A 295 16.02 67.10 -88.92
N LYS A 296 17.09 66.47 -89.41
CA LYS A 296 17.50 66.51 -90.82
C LYS A 296 16.48 65.83 -91.74
N ASP A 297 15.94 64.69 -91.34
CA ASP A 297 14.86 63.99 -92.05
C ASP A 297 13.58 64.82 -92.05
N TYR A 298 13.27 65.50 -90.94
CA TYR A 298 12.17 66.46 -90.86
C TYR A 298 12.40 67.69 -91.76
N GLU A 299 13.60 68.25 -91.79
CA GLU A 299 13.96 69.32 -92.74
C GLU A 299 13.91 68.85 -94.20
N GLY A 300 14.27 67.58 -94.46
CA GLY A 300 14.12 66.94 -95.76
C GLY A 300 12.65 66.86 -96.17
N LEU A 301 11.78 66.44 -95.25
CA LEU A 301 10.33 66.41 -95.44
C LEU A 301 9.76 67.82 -95.69
N GLN A 302 10.22 68.83 -94.95
CA GLN A 302 9.80 70.22 -95.13
C GLN A 302 10.26 70.79 -96.47
N ARG A 303 11.51 70.53 -96.88
CA ARG A 303 12.00 70.89 -98.22
C ARG A 303 11.21 70.20 -99.33
N ALA A 304 10.89 68.92 -99.16
CA ALA A 304 10.04 68.19 -100.10
C ALA A 304 8.62 68.79 -100.17
N ARG A 305 8.06 69.26 -99.05
CA ARG A 305 6.77 69.97 -99.02
C ARG A 305 6.83 71.32 -99.73
N ILE A 306 7.82 72.16 -99.42
CA ILE A 306 8.00 73.47 -100.07
C ILE A 306 8.23 73.28 -101.57
N ARG A 307 9.08 72.33 -101.97
CA ARG A 307 9.30 71.98 -103.38
C ARG A 307 8.01 71.56 -104.09
N ARG A 308 7.11 70.85 -103.40
CA ARG A 308 5.81 70.47 -103.94
C ARG A 308 4.91 71.70 -104.12
N GLU A 309 4.83 72.56 -103.10
CA GLU A 309 4.06 73.81 -103.17
C GLU A 309 4.59 74.80 -104.23
N GLU A 310 5.90 74.82 -104.52
CA GLU A 310 6.49 75.61 -105.60
C GLU A 310 6.24 75.03 -107.00
N LEU A 311 6.13 73.71 -107.11
CA LEU A 311 5.90 73.02 -108.38
C LEU A 311 4.43 73.03 -108.80
N ASP A 312 3.49 73.02 -107.84
CA ASP A 312 2.05 73.08 -108.10
C ASP A 312 1.65 74.25 -109.04
N PRO A 313 2.05 75.52 -108.80
CA PRO A 313 1.69 76.63 -109.70
C PRO A 313 2.40 76.54 -111.06
N LYS A 314 3.61 75.98 -111.14
CA LYS A 314 4.34 75.80 -112.41
C LYS A 314 3.76 74.70 -113.28
N VAL A 315 3.18 73.67 -112.68
CA VAL A 315 2.43 72.63 -113.40
C VAL A 315 1.16 73.23 -114.02
N VAL A 316 0.47 74.11 -113.29
CA VAL A 316 -0.70 74.85 -113.81
C VAL A 316 -0.32 75.80 -114.95
N GLU A 317 0.81 76.51 -114.83
CA GLU A 317 1.31 77.43 -115.85
C GLU A 317 1.76 76.69 -117.13
N PHE A 318 2.39 75.52 -116.98
CA PHE A 318 2.76 74.66 -118.11
C PHE A 318 1.55 74.12 -118.88
N GLU A 319 0.45 73.80 -118.19
CA GLU A 319 -0.81 73.41 -118.83
C GLU A 319 -1.48 74.56 -119.60
N GLN A 320 -1.37 75.81 -119.11
CA GLN A 320 -1.84 77.00 -119.82
C GLN A 320 -1.03 77.29 -121.08
N VAL A 321 0.30 77.31 -120.98
CA VAL A 321 1.19 77.59 -122.12
C VAL A 321 1.10 76.49 -123.18
N SER A 322 0.93 75.22 -122.79
CA SER A 322 0.71 74.12 -123.75
C SER A 322 -0.60 74.29 -124.54
N LYS A 323 -1.65 74.85 -123.92
CA LYS A 323 -2.91 75.19 -124.62
C LYS A 323 -2.72 76.33 -125.61
N GLU A 324 -1.95 77.35 -125.27
CA GLU A 324 -1.68 78.50 -126.16
C GLU A 324 -0.81 78.10 -127.37
N ILE A 325 0.18 77.22 -127.17
CA ILE A 325 1.01 76.68 -128.26
C ILE A 325 0.16 75.84 -129.25
N ALA A 326 -0.80 75.05 -128.75
CA ALA A 326 -1.69 74.28 -129.62
C ALA A 326 -2.56 75.17 -130.53
N VAL A 327 -2.98 76.34 -130.05
CA VAL A 327 -3.75 77.31 -130.84
C VAL A 327 -2.86 77.99 -131.89
N ALA A 328 -1.62 78.35 -131.55
CA ALA A 328 -0.68 78.99 -132.47
C ALA A 328 -0.20 78.06 -133.61
N VAL A 329 0.01 76.77 -133.32
CA VAL A 329 0.38 75.76 -134.33
C VAL A 329 -0.74 75.55 -135.35
N GLY A 330 -2.00 75.61 -134.92
CA GLY A 330 -3.15 75.56 -135.83
C GLY A 330 -3.22 76.74 -136.82
N ILE A 331 -2.78 77.93 -136.41
CA ILE A 331 -2.74 79.12 -137.28
C ILE A 331 -1.58 79.04 -138.29
N LEU A 332 -0.43 78.48 -137.88
CA LEU A 332 0.75 78.34 -138.74
C LEU A 332 0.57 77.31 -139.87
N ASP A 333 -0.18 76.22 -139.64
CA ASP A 333 -0.47 75.24 -140.71
C ASP A 333 -1.38 75.80 -141.80
N ILE A 334 -2.27 76.74 -141.44
CA ILE A 334 -3.13 77.45 -142.40
C ILE A 334 -2.28 78.29 -143.37
N GLU A 335 -1.24 78.98 -142.88
CA GLU A 335 -0.37 79.77 -143.76
C GLU A 335 0.71 78.96 -144.50
N ARG A 336 1.19 77.86 -143.91
CA ARG A 336 2.14 76.96 -144.60
C ARG A 336 1.55 76.37 -145.88
N THR A 337 0.25 76.07 -145.87
CA THR A 337 -0.45 75.52 -147.03
C THR A 337 -0.59 76.55 -148.16
N ARG A 338 -0.73 77.84 -147.82
CA ARG A 338 -0.81 78.94 -148.80
C ARG A 338 0.51 79.16 -149.55
N LEU A 339 1.63 79.19 -148.83
CA LEU A 339 2.97 79.42 -149.41
C LEU A 339 3.47 78.27 -150.29
N ILE A 340 3.08 77.02 -150.00
CA ILE A 340 3.42 75.85 -150.84
C ILE A 340 2.72 75.93 -152.21
N GLY A 341 1.52 76.53 -152.28
CA GLY A 341 0.83 76.78 -153.55
C GLY A 341 1.60 77.75 -154.46
N GLU A 342 2.10 78.85 -153.90
CA GLU A 342 2.86 79.87 -154.63
C GLU A 342 4.20 79.34 -155.17
N LEU A 343 4.88 78.48 -154.41
CA LEU A 343 6.17 77.87 -154.79
C LEU A 343 6.04 76.89 -155.97
N THR A 344 4.88 76.26 -156.12
CA THR A 344 4.59 75.34 -157.22
C THR A 344 4.41 76.11 -158.55
N GLY A 345 3.95 77.36 -158.48
CA GLY A 345 3.86 78.29 -159.61
C GLY A 345 5.23 78.71 -160.15
N ALA A 346 6.20 78.98 -159.26
CA ALA A 346 7.55 79.41 -159.66
C ALA A 346 8.38 78.29 -160.31
N ARG A 347 8.18 77.02 -159.89
CA ARG A 347 8.98 75.88 -160.38
C ARG A 347 8.67 75.49 -161.83
N LYS A 348 7.43 75.64 -162.28
CA LYS A 348 7.08 75.35 -163.69
C LYS A 348 7.71 76.37 -164.65
N THR A 349 7.89 77.61 -164.20
CA THR A 349 8.50 78.70 -164.97
C THR A 349 10.02 78.58 -165.06
N LEU A 350 10.69 77.80 -164.21
CA LEU A 350 12.14 77.57 -164.30
C LEU A 350 12.48 76.50 -165.36
N VAL A 351 11.58 75.54 -165.58
CA VAL A 351 11.72 74.50 -166.62
C VAL A 351 11.57 75.09 -168.03
N TYR A 352 10.97 76.29 -168.16
CA TYR A 352 11.02 77.15 -169.36
C TYR A 352 12.42 77.24 -169.96
N GLN A 353 13.46 77.38 -169.15
CA GLN A 353 14.67 78.04 -169.69
C GLN A 353 15.78 77.05 -170.01
N GLN A 354 15.82 75.90 -169.34
CA GLN A 354 16.93 74.95 -169.51
C GLN A 354 16.87 74.16 -170.82
N LYS A 355 15.69 73.95 -171.42
CA LYS A 355 15.57 73.17 -172.66
C LYS A 355 15.97 73.94 -173.92
N GLN A 356 16.01 75.27 -173.83
CA GLN A 356 16.46 76.18 -174.91
C GLN A 356 17.99 76.26 -175.02
N GLU A 357 18.73 75.82 -174.01
CA GLU A 357 20.17 76.13 -173.91
C GLU A 357 21.09 74.97 -174.36
N GLN A 358 20.58 73.73 -174.49
CA GLN A 358 21.46 72.56 -174.63
C GLN A 358 21.73 72.04 -176.06
N GLU A 359 20.89 72.27 -177.07
CA GLU A 359 21.15 71.67 -178.40
C GLU A 359 21.82 72.60 -179.41
N THR A 360 21.99 73.89 -179.09
CA THR A 360 22.75 74.88 -179.86
C THR A 360 24.27 74.66 -179.84
N ARG A 361 24.80 73.60 -179.19
CA ARG A 361 26.22 73.56 -178.79
C ARG A 361 27.15 72.54 -179.43
N GLN A 362 26.73 71.61 -180.29
CA GLN A 362 27.71 70.72 -180.93
C GLN A 362 27.44 70.50 -182.43
N LEU A 363 27.81 71.53 -183.18
CA LEU A 363 27.93 71.58 -184.64
C LEU A 363 29.35 72.03 -185.04
N THR A 364 30.40 71.69 -184.28
CA THR A 364 31.78 72.14 -184.57
C THR A 364 32.86 71.23 -183.99
N LEU A 365 33.28 70.20 -184.73
CA LEU A 365 34.68 69.88 -185.11
C LEU A 365 34.83 68.43 -185.63
N GLN A 366 35.18 68.37 -186.93
CA GLN A 366 35.73 67.29 -187.77
C GLN A 366 34.82 66.15 -188.25
#